data_AF-A0A964ZS04-F1
#
_entry.id   AF-A0A964ZS04-F1
#
_cell.length_a   1.000
_cell.length_b   1.000
_cell.length_c   1.000
_cell.angle_alpha   90.00
_cell.angle_beta   90.00
_cell.angle_gamma   90.00
#
_symmetry.space_group_name_H-M   'P 1'
#
loop_
_entity.id
_entity.type
_entity.pdbx_description
1 polymer ?
#
loop_
_entity_poly.entity_id
_entity_poly.type
_entity_poly.pdbx_seq_one_letter_code
_entity_poly.pdbx_strand_id
1 'polypeptide(L)' 'MGHYIANLRDIEFCLFDLLDRESILGKGIYADLDKATAMGMLEEVKRLCEVDLAESFIEGDRRGTDFDKTTGEVKV' A
#
# COMPACT_ATOMS: atom_id res chain seq x y z
N MET A 1 5.13 -11.70 11.61
CA MET A 1 5.96 -10.77 10.81
C MET A 1 6.38 -11.49 9.55
N GLY A 2 6.00 -10.96 8.40
CA GLY A 2 6.38 -11.46 7.07
C GLY A 2 7.69 -10.81 6.58
N HIS A 3 7.98 -10.97 5.28
CA HIS A 3 9.20 -10.43 4.64
C HIS A 3 9.13 -8.91 4.40
N TYR A 4 7.93 -8.35 4.24
CA TYR A 4 7.72 -6.92 4.02
C TYR A 4 7.53 -6.20 5.36
N ILE A 5 8.25 -5.09 5.53
CA ILE A 5 8.19 -4.23 6.70
C ILE A 5 8.04 -2.79 6.21
N ALA A 6 6.88 -2.18 6.45
CA ALA A 6 6.60 -0.84 5.99
C ALA A 6 7.24 0.21 6.91
N ASN A 7 8.03 1.13 6.34
CA ASN A 7 8.55 2.28 7.06
C ASN A 7 7.54 3.45 7.06
N LEU A 8 6.38 3.22 7.66
CA LEU A 8 5.30 4.22 7.71
C LEU A 8 5.74 5.51 8.40
N ARG A 9 6.64 5.42 9.38
CA ARG A 9 7.14 6.59 10.11
C ARG A 9 7.89 7.57 9.22
N ASP A 10 8.68 7.06 8.28
CA ASP A 10 9.43 7.90 7.33
C ASP A 10 8.52 8.52 6.27
N ILE A 11 7.47 7.81 5.85
CA ILE A 11 6.43 8.36 4.96
C ILE A 11 5.69 9.51 5.64
N GLU A 12 5.31 9.34 6.91
CA GLU A 12 4.67 10.39 7.71
C GLU A 12 5.57 11.63 7.80
N PHE A 13 6.86 11.43 8.13
CA PHE A 13 7.85 12.50 8.16
C PHE A 13 7.94 13.23 6.82
N CYS A 14 8.09 12.49 5.72
CA CYS A 14 8.19 13.08 4.39
C CYS A 14 6.95 13.91 4.03
N LEU A 15 5.75 13.39 4.31
CA LEU A 15 4.50 14.07 3.96
C LEU A 15 4.27 15.32 4.81
N PHE A 16 4.45 15.24 6.13
CA PHE A 16 4.00 16.30 7.02
C PHE A 16 5.12 17.21 7.50
N ASP A 17 6.28 16.67 7.85
CA ASP A 17 7.38 17.46 8.41
C ASP A 17 8.25 18.08 7.32
N LEU A 18 8.47 17.36 6.20
CA LEU A 18 9.30 17.84 5.10
C LEU A 18 8.50 18.60 4.04
N LEU A 19 7.35 18.06 3.60
CA LEU A 19 6.59 18.58 2.46
C LEU A 19 5.36 19.40 2.84
N ASP A 20 5.07 19.55 4.13
CA ASP A 20 3.93 20.33 4.65
C ASP A 20 2.62 20.00 3.93
N ARG A 21 2.31 18.71 3.75
CA ARG A 21 1.04 18.28 3.13
C ARG A 21 -0.17 18.59 4.00
N GLU A 22 0.02 18.76 5.30
CA GLU A 22 -1.05 19.17 6.21
C GLU A 22 -1.66 20.53 5.81
N SER A 23 -0.86 21.44 5.23
CA SER A 23 -1.32 22.77 4.80
C SER A 23 -2.46 22.76 3.77
N ILE A 24 -2.63 21.70 3.00
CA ILE A 24 -3.66 21.57 1.94
C ILE A 24 -4.84 20.68 2.35
N LEU A 25 -4.72 19.92 3.44
CA LEU A 25 -5.80 19.08 3.95
C LEU A 25 -6.93 19.95 4.53
N GLY A 26 -8.18 19.49 4.40
CA GLY A 26 -9.38 20.25 4.76
C GLY A 26 -9.68 21.44 3.85
N LYS A 27 -9.04 21.54 2.67
CA LYS A 27 -9.21 22.66 1.73
C LYS A 27 -9.43 22.20 0.30
N GLY A 28 -10.21 22.97 -0.45
CA GLY A 28 -10.42 22.76 -1.88
C GLY A 28 -10.89 21.33 -2.19
N ILE A 29 -10.15 20.64 -3.06
CA ILE A 29 -10.46 19.24 -3.43
C ILE A 29 -10.20 18.23 -2.30
N TYR A 30 -9.53 18.64 -1.21
CA TYR A 30 -9.25 17.82 -0.03
C TYR A 30 -10.10 18.25 1.17
N ALA A 31 -11.25 18.90 0.95
CA ALA A 31 -12.11 19.41 2.01
C ALA A 31 -12.53 18.33 3.04
N ASP A 32 -12.70 17.10 2.59
CA ASP A 32 -13.16 15.97 3.41
C ASP A 32 -12.01 15.12 3.97
N LEU A 33 -10.76 15.57 3.84
CA LEU A 33 -9.59 14.81 4.29
C LEU A 33 -8.78 15.63 5.31
N ASP A 34 -8.60 15.08 6.51
CA ASP A 34 -7.69 15.59 7.53
C ASP A 34 -6.46 14.67 7.72
N LYS A 35 -5.49 15.12 8.52
CA LYS A 35 -4.26 14.37 8.79
C LYS A 35 -4.52 13.03 9.47
N ALA A 36 -5.47 12.98 10.41
CA ALA A 36 -5.80 11.76 11.13
C ALA A 36 -6.35 10.70 10.18
N THR A 37 -7.25 11.10 9.29
CA THR A 37 -7.83 10.24 8.26
C THR A 37 -6.77 9.77 7.27
N ALA A 38 -5.90 10.67 6.79
CA ALA A 38 -4.80 10.31 5.91
C ALA A 38 -3.84 9.29 6.55
N MET A 39 -3.51 9.47 7.83
CA MET A 39 -2.69 8.51 8.57
C MET A 39 -3.39 7.16 8.77
N GLY A 40 -4.68 7.16 9.10
CA GLY A 40 -5.46 5.92 9.20
C GLY A 40 -5.49 5.14 7.88
N MET A 41 -5.60 5.83 6.74
CA MET A 41 -5.48 5.18 5.42
C MET A 41 -4.11 4.54 5.21
N LEU A 42 -3.03 5.22 5.57
CA LEU A 42 -1.68 4.68 5.43
C LEU A 42 -1.41 3.50 6.38
N GLU A 43 -1.96 3.53 7.59
CA GLU A 43 -1.91 2.42 8.55
C GLU A 43 -2.62 1.17 8.02
N GLU A 44 -3.80 1.34 7.42
CA GLU A 44 -4.53 0.22 6.81
C GLU A 44 -3.82 -0.34 5.58
N VAL A 45 -3.22 0.51 4.75
CA VAL A 45 -2.39 0.06 3.62
C VAL A 45 -1.16 -0.68 4.13
N LYS A 46 -0.51 -0.22 5.21
CA LYS A 46 0.58 -0.95 5.86
C LYS A 46 0.11 -2.35 6.29
N ARG A 47 -1.02 -2.46 6.99
CA ARG A 47 -1.57 -3.75 7.43
C ARG A 47 -1.85 -4.67 6.24
N LEU A 48 -2.50 -4.16 5.20
CA LEU A 48 -2.81 -4.90 3.97
C LEU A 48 -1.53 -5.43 3.31
N CYS A 49 -0.50 -4.59 3.21
CA CYS A 49 0.78 -4.96 2.59
C CYS A 49 1.56 -5.99 3.44
N GLU A 50 1.61 -5.82 4.76
CA GLU A 50 2.41 -6.69 5.66
C GLU A 50 1.75 -8.04 5.95
N VAL A 51 0.44 -8.14 5.79
CA VAL A 51 -0.34 -9.34 6.09
C VAL A 51 -0.80 -10.00 4.79
N ASP A 52 -1.80 -9.41 4.13
CA ASP A 52 -2.55 -10.05 3.05
C ASP A 52 -1.72 -10.16 1.76
N LEU A 53 -1.07 -9.08 1.34
CA LEU A 53 -0.29 -9.07 0.10
C LEU A 53 1.04 -9.82 0.27
N ALA A 54 1.72 -9.62 1.40
CA ALA A 54 3.00 -10.27 1.67
C ALA A 54 2.89 -11.80 1.73
N GLU A 55 1.73 -12.36 2.13
CA GLU A 55 1.50 -13.81 2.20
C GLU A 55 1.73 -14.49 0.85
N SER A 56 1.21 -13.92 -0.23
CA SER A 56 1.29 -14.49 -1.59
C SER A 56 2.67 -14.37 -2.25
N PHE A 57 3.59 -13.59 -1.68
CA PHE A 57 4.86 -13.23 -2.33
C PHE A 57 5.76 -14.43 -2.67
N ILE A 58 5.97 -15.32 -1.69
CA ILE A 58 6.82 -16.51 -1.91
C ILE A 58 6.10 -17.48 -2.85
N GLU A 59 4.80 -17.67 -2.67
CA GLU A 59 4.02 -18.57 -3.50
C GLU A 59 4.07 -18.15 -4.97
N GLY A 60 3.81 -16.88 -5.27
CA GLY A 60 3.83 -16.35 -6.63
C GLY A 60 5.18 -16.51 -7.33
N ASP A 61 6.29 -16.26 -6.64
CA ASP A 61 7.65 -16.48 -7.18
C ASP A 61 7.92 -17.97 -7.45
N ARG A 62 7.52 -18.86 -6.54
CA ARG A 62 7.88 -20.28 -6.59
C ARG A 62 6.96 -21.12 -7.48
N ARG A 63 5.67 -20.78 -7.58
CA ARG A 63 4.70 -21.46 -8.47
C ARG A 63 4.71 -20.89 -9.88
N GLY A 64 4.86 -19.58 -10.03
CA GLY A 64 4.70 -18.92 -11.33
C GLY A 64 3.24 -18.93 -11.81
N THR A 65 3.04 -18.95 -13.13
CA THR A 65 1.70 -18.99 -13.75
C THR A 65 1.69 -19.93 -14.93
N ASP A 66 0.59 -20.65 -15.12
CA ASP A 66 0.37 -21.52 -16.27
C ASP A 66 -0.37 -20.76 -17.39
N PHE A 67 0.25 -20.68 -18.57
CA PHE A 67 -0.34 -20.09 -19.77
C PHE A 67 -0.80 -21.15 -20.76
N ASP A 68 -2.09 -21.16 -21.09
CA ASP A 68 -2.64 -21.99 -22.16
C ASP A 68 -2.60 -21.23 -23.49
N LYS A 69 -1.71 -21.65 -24.39
CA LYS A 69 -1.53 -21.06 -25.72
C LYS A 69 -2.74 -21.22 -26.64
N THR A 70 -3.59 -22.22 -26.39
CA THR A 70 -4.74 -22.55 -27.25
C THR A 70 -5.91 -21.64 -26.96
N THR A 71 -6.15 -21.37 -25.67
CA THR A 71 -7.27 -20.53 -25.19
C THR A 71 -6.86 -19.09 -24.91
N GLY A 72 -5.57 -18.84 -24.66
CA GLY A 72 -5.07 -17.55 -24.18
C GLY A 72 -5.26 -17.32 -22.69
N GLU A 73 -5.71 -18.32 -21.91
CA GLU A 73 -5.92 -18.21 -20.47
C GLU A 73 -4.61 -18.26 -19.67
N VAL A 74 -4.56 -17.51 -18.56
CA VAL A 74 -3.50 -17.58 -17.55
C VAL A 74 -4.12 -18.01 -16.22
N LYS A 75 -3.51 -19.00 -15.57
CA LYS A 75 -3.89 -19.46 -14.23
C LYS A 75 -2.70 -19.28 -13.27
N VAL A 76 -3.01 -18.84 -12.06
CA VAL A 76 -2.06 -18.74 -10.93
C VAL A 76 -2.13 -20.05 -10.15
#